data_AF-A0A2H3JJI8-F1
#
_entry.id   AF-A0A2H3JJI8-F1
#
_cell.length_a   1.000
_cell.length_b   1.000
_cell.length_c   1.000
_cell.angle_alpha   90.00
_cell.angle_beta   90.00
_cell.angle_gamma   90.00
#
_symmetry.space_group_name_H-M   'P 1'
#
loop_
_entity.id
_entity.type
_entity.pdbx_description
1 polymer ?
#
loop_
_entity_poly.entity_id
_entity_poly.type
_entity_poly.pdbx_seq_one_letter_code
_entity_poly.pdbx_strand_id
1 'polypeptide(L)'
;MLSPILYTACLGTIWAALYFSSKRRRSLPPGPPGYPIIGNTLQIPEDRQWITFAEWGRKYGKIMYISALGQDTIILSSPDVVTELLENRGSMYSDRPTYHMAGELVGYGDTIVLLPNGNRLRASRKLVANALTKRDSAVLAGIYEDKVLNFLSRLLETPKEFSEHIQLLVASAVLQISHGYNVRNVNDDFLRIARRANHEYHMSIAPGAWLVELIPQSDGYGRDLAVRYIPDWVPGAGFKRKARNWRKTVEWLKNVPYDTVKMGAPQRASQSPSHFFSVPCNTYVRLPFL
;
A
#
# COMPACT_ATOMS: atom_id res chain seq x y z
N MET A 1 44.31 -5.74 -21.30
CA MET A 1 44.52 -4.28 -21.31
C MET A 1 43.20 -3.61 -21.69
N LEU A 2 42.47 -3.04 -20.73
CA LEU A 2 41.25 -2.26 -21.02
C LEU A 2 41.66 -1.01 -21.81
N SER A 3 41.04 -0.77 -22.97
CA SER A 3 41.45 0.31 -23.87
C SER A 3 41.30 1.70 -23.20
N PRO A 4 42.20 2.67 -23.47
CA PRO A 4 42.10 4.04 -22.95
C PRO A 4 40.74 4.71 -23.23
N ILE A 5 40.10 4.30 -24.33
CA ILE A 5 38.78 4.77 -24.77
C ILE A 5 37.68 4.39 -23.77
N LEU A 6 37.75 3.21 -23.16
CA LEU A 6 36.81 2.79 -22.13
C LEU A 6 36.94 3.65 -20.86
N TYR A 7 38.16 4.01 -20.47
CA TYR A 7 38.39 4.85 -19.30
C TYR A 7 37.87 6.28 -19.51
N THR A 8 38.12 6.88 -20.68
CA THR A 8 37.62 8.22 -20.99
C THR A 8 36.10 8.23 -21.12
N ALA A 9 35.50 7.18 -21.69
CA ALA A 9 34.05 7.03 -21.75
C ALA A 9 33.43 6.88 -20.35
N CYS A 10 34.02 6.06 -19.47
CA CYS A 10 33.58 5.93 -18.08
C CYS A 10 33.74 7.23 -17.29
N LEU A 11 34.86 7.94 -17.43
CA LEU A 11 35.05 9.24 -16.78
C LEU A 11 34.06 10.29 -17.29
N GLY A 12 33.80 10.32 -18.61
CA GLY A 12 32.82 11.21 -19.22
C GLY A 12 31.38 10.93 -18.77
N THR A 13 30.97 9.65 -18.67
CA THR A 13 29.64 9.29 -18.18
C THR A 13 29.49 9.58 -16.68
N ILE A 14 30.53 9.34 -15.87
CA ILE A 14 30.54 9.74 -14.45
C ILE A 14 30.43 11.25 -14.32
N TRP A 15 31.20 12.03 -15.08
CA TRP A 15 31.13 13.49 -15.05
C TRP A 15 29.76 14.02 -15.48
N ALA A 16 29.20 13.48 -16.57
CA ALA A 16 27.86 13.83 -17.02
C ALA A 16 26.82 13.50 -15.95
N ALA A 17 26.87 12.30 -15.37
CA ALA A 17 25.96 11.89 -14.29
C ALA A 17 26.06 12.81 -13.07
N LEU A 18 27.27 13.17 -12.65
CA LEU A 18 27.50 14.11 -11.54
C LEU A 18 26.99 15.52 -11.85
N TYR A 19 27.22 16.02 -13.07
CA TYR A 19 26.75 17.33 -13.52
C TYR A 19 25.22 17.42 -13.56
N PHE A 20 24.56 16.44 -14.17
CA PHE A 20 23.10 16.40 -14.24
C PHE A 20 22.46 16.18 -12.85
N SER A 21 23.07 15.36 -11.99
CA SER A 21 22.62 15.17 -10.61
C SER A 21 22.73 16.45 -9.79
N SER A 22 23.80 17.22 -9.95
CA SER A 22 24.01 18.50 -9.24
C SER A 22 22.97 19.55 -9.66
N LYS A 23 22.68 19.64 -10.97
CA LYS A 23 21.70 20.60 -11.49
C LYS A 23 20.29 20.34 -10.97
N ARG A 24 19.84 19.07 -10.88
CA ARG A 24 18.53 18.71 -10.30
C ARG A 24 18.40 19.11 -8.83
N ARG A 25 19.47 18.99 -8.03
CA ARG A 25 19.41 19.31 -6.59
C ARG A 25 19.21 20.79 -6.26
N ARG A 26 19.54 21.72 -7.17
CA ARG A 26 19.44 23.17 -6.88
C ARG A 26 18.02 23.67 -6.67
N SER A 27 17.02 22.98 -7.20
CA SER A 27 15.60 23.33 -7.03
C SER A 27 14.88 22.46 -5.99
N LEU A 28 15.60 21.57 -5.31
CA LEU A 28 15.02 20.61 -4.38
C LEU A 28 15.32 21.01 -2.92
N PRO A 29 14.45 20.62 -1.98
CA PRO A 29 14.72 20.79 -0.55
C PRO A 29 16.08 20.18 -0.14
N PRO A 30 16.68 20.67 0.97
CA PRO A 30 17.92 20.11 1.48
C PRO A 30 17.75 18.63 1.85
N GLY A 31 18.84 17.88 1.91
CA GLY A 31 18.79 16.47 2.27
C GLY A 31 20.17 15.82 2.29
N PRO A 32 20.26 14.57 2.78
CA PRO A 32 21.51 13.83 2.78
C PRO A 32 22.04 13.65 1.35
N PRO A 33 23.36 13.81 1.13
CA PRO A 33 23.93 13.62 -0.19
C PRO A 33 23.84 12.14 -0.59
N GLY A 34 22.97 11.82 -1.54
CA GLY A 34 22.91 10.49 -2.16
C GLY A 34 24.07 10.23 -3.12
N TYR A 35 24.40 8.95 -3.31
CA TYR A 35 25.39 8.45 -4.25
C TYR A 35 24.93 8.59 -5.72
N PRO A 36 25.85 8.63 -6.69
CA PRO A 36 25.49 8.57 -8.11
C PRO A 36 24.66 7.32 -8.42
N ILE A 37 23.63 7.47 -9.27
CA ILE A 37 22.74 6.40 -9.77
C ILE A 37 21.77 5.86 -8.71
N ILE A 38 22.27 5.39 -7.56
CA ILE A 38 21.45 4.73 -6.52
C ILE A 38 20.87 5.69 -5.48
N GLY A 39 21.33 6.94 -5.44
CA GLY A 39 20.87 7.94 -4.49
C GLY A 39 21.18 7.59 -3.03
N ASN A 40 20.21 7.79 -2.14
CA ASN A 40 20.27 7.55 -0.71
C ASN A 40 19.94 6.11 -0.31
N THR A 41 19.74 5.18 -1.25
CA THR A 41 19.31 3.79 -0.96
C THR A 41 20.16 3.10 0.10
N LEU A 42 21.49 3.20 0.02
CA LEU A 42 22.40 2.59 1.02
C LEU A 42 22.40 3.29 2.38
N GLN A 43 21.83 4.49 2.45
CA GLN A 43 21.74 5.32 3.66
C GLN A 43 20.40 5.13 4.38
N ILE A 44 19.42 4.48 3.73
CA ILE A 44 18.12 4.18 4.31
C ILE A 44 18.21 2.78 4.91
N PRO A 45 18.01 2.62 6.24
CA PRO A 45 18.06 1.29 6.84
C PRO A 45 16.86 0.44 6.38
N GLU A 46 17.03 -0.89 6.37
CA GLU A 46 15.95 -1.81 6.02
C GLU A 46 14.83 -1.82 7.08
N ASP A 47 15.20 -1.61 8.34
CA ASP A 47 14.27 -1.56 9.47
C ASP A 47 14.34 -0.21 10.18
N ARG A 48 13.21 0.20 10.80
CA ARG A 48 13.09 1.43 11.59
C ARG A 48 13.56 2.70 10.87
N GLN A 49 13.24 2.81 9.58
CA GLN A 49 13.55 3.96 8.72
C GLN A 49 13.18 5.32 9.33
N TRP A 50 12.09 5.37 10.10
CA TRP A 50 11.62 6.58 10.78
C TRP A 50 12.65 7.16 11.77
N ILE A 51 13.55 6.35 12.35
CA ILE A 51 14.60 6.83 13.25
C ILE A 51 15.61 7.67 12.46
N THR A 52 16.10 7.13 11.35
CA THR A 52 17.03 7.84 10.45
C THR A 52 16.37 9.08 9.86
N PHE A 53 15.09 9.01 9.48
CA PHE A 53 14.36 10.17 8.97
C PHE A 53 14.18 11.27 10.03
N ALA A 54 13.98 10.91 11.30
CA ALA A 54 13.93 11.86 12.40
C ALA A 54 15.30 12.53 12.65
N GLU A 55 16.40 11.77 12.57
CA GLU A 55 17.76 12.31 12.65
C GLU A 55 18.06 13.27 11.51
N TRP A 56 17.69 12.90 10.28
CA TRP A 56 17.81 13.77 9.12
C TRP A 56 16.95 15.02 9.28
N GLY A 57 15.74 14.91 9.84
CA GLY A 57 14.87 16.05 10.11
C GLY A 57 15.54 17.08 11.02
N ARG A 58 16.28 16.62 12.05
CA ARG A 58 17.07 17.50 12.92
C ARG A 58 18.26 18.15 12.19
N LYS A 59 18.84 17.47 11.20
CA LYS A 59 20.06 17.92 10.50
C LYS A 59 19.80 18.81 9.28
N TYR A 60 18.81 18.46 8.47
CA TYR A 60 18.52 19.10 7.17
C TYR A 60 17.25 19.96 7.19
N GLY A 61 16.41 19.83 8.22
CA GLY A 61 15.25 20.69 8.45
C GLY A 61 13.91 20.00 8.22
N LYS A 62 12.86 20.83 8.17
CA LYS A 62 11.44 20.41 8.20
C LYS A 62 10.97 19.67 6.94
N ILE A 63 11.55 20.00 5.78
CA ILE A 63 11.25 19.41 4.49
C ILE A 63 12.56 18.95 3.89
N MET A 64 12.63 17.66 3.54
CA MET A 64 13.85 17.07 3.01
C MET A 64 13.58 16.32 1.72
N TYR A 65 14.59 16.29 0.86
CA TYR A 65 14.57 15.48 -0.36
C TYR A 65 15.57 14.33 -0.26
N ILE A 66 15.13 13.15 -0.65
CA ILE A 66 15.96 11.97 -0.88
C ILE A 66 15.58 11.34 -2.22
N SER A 67 16.50 10.59 -2.80
CA SER A 67 16.21 9.76 -3.97
C SER A 67 16.66 8.35 -3.69
N ALA A 68 15.82 7.35 -3.89
CA ALA A 68 16.18 5.94 -3.69
C ALA A 68 15.88 5.16 -4.99
N LEU A 69 16.92 4.63 -5.63
CA LEU A 69 16.81 3.89 -6.89
C LEU A 69 15.96 4.61 -7.97
N GLY A 70 16.17 5.91 -8.12
CA GLY A 70 15.42 6.72 -9.10
C GLY A 70 14.03 7.18 -8.65
N GLN A 71 13.57 6.78 -7.46
CA GLN A 71 12.35 7.29 -6.85
C GLN A 71 12.66 8.50 -5.97
N ASP A 72 12.12 9.64 -6.39
CA ASP A 72 12.25 10.91 -5.69
C ASP A 72 11.23 10.98 -4.55
N THR A 73 11.69 11.21 -3.32
CA THR A 73 10.85 11.23 -2.11
C THR A 73 11.09 12.51 -1.31
N ILE A 74 10.00 13.17 -0.93
CA ILE A 74 10.01 14.28 0.01
C ILE A 74 9.61 13.78 1.40
N ILE A 75 10.49 13.99 2.39
CA ILE A 75 10.23 13.65 3.78
C ILE A 75 9.83 14.92 4.54
N LEU A 76 8.71 14.85 5.24
CA LEU A 76 8.19 15.90 6.12
C LEU A 76 8.48 15.50 7.57
N SER A 77 9.22 16.33 8.30
CA SER A 77 9.66 16.03 9.68
C SER A 77 9.00 16.89 10.75
N SER A 78 8.11 17.81 10.35
CA SER A 78 7.53 18.84 11.23
C SER A 78 6.01 18.82 11.20
N PRO A 79 5.30 18.82 12.36
CA PRO A 79 3.84 18.72 12.40
C PRO A 79 3.10 19.84 11.66
N ASP A 80 3.58 21.09 11.78
CA ASP A 80 3.04 22.26 11.07
C ASP A 80 3.08 22.08 9.54
N VAL A 81 4.19 21.55 9.03
CA VAL A 81 4.35 21.28 7.59
C VAL A 81 3.47 20.11 7.15
N VAL A 82 3.36 19.07 7.97
CA VAL A 82 2.48 17.92 7.70
C VAL A 82 1.02 18.36 7.61
N THR A 83 0.52 19.14 8.58
CA THR A 83 -0.83 19.70 8.54
C THR A 83 -1.03 20.60 7.32
N GLU A 84 -0.09 21.49 7.02
CA GLU A 84 -0.24 22.39 5.87
C GLU A 84 -0.27 21.65 4.53
N LEU A 85 0.57 20.64 4.33
CA LEU A 85 0.67 19.94 3.05
C LEU A 85 -0.35 18.80 2.92
N LEU A 86 -0.52 17.97 3.95
CA LEU A 86 -1.33 16.76 3.85
C LEU A 86 -2.79 16.97 4.28
N GLU A 87 -3.08 17.93 5.16
CA GLU A 87 -4.45 18.23 5.61
C GLU A 87 -5.04 19.40 4.82
N ASN A 88 -4.46 20.60 4.97
CA ASN A 88 -4.99 21.82 4.35
C ASN A 88 -4.92 21.75 2.81
N ARG A 89 -3.84 21.19 2.27
CA ARG A 89 -3.59 21.04 0.83
C ARG A 89 -3.69 19.59 0.36
N GLY A 90 -4.39 18.75 1.11
CA GLY A 90 -4.45 17.30 0.86
C GLY A 90 -4.95 16.92 -0.53
N SER A 91 -5.80 17.73 -1.16
CA SER A 91 -6.26 17.52 -2.54
C SER A 91 -5.12 17.53 -3.57
N MET A 92 -4.03 18.24 -3.30
CA MET A 92 -2.85 18.33 -4.17
C MET A 92 -1.79 17.27 -3.85
N TYR A 93 -1.59 16.94 -2.57
CA TYR A 93 -0.44 16.13 -2.13
C TYR A 93 -0.80 14.72 -1.64
N SER A 94 -2.07 14.42 -1.34
CA SER A 94 -2.47 13.13 -0.75
C SER A 94 -2.78 12.04 -1.78
N ASP A 95 -2.26 12.15 -3.01
CA ASP A 95 -2.44 11.10 -4.01
C ASP A 95 -1.56 9.88 -3.68
N ARG A 96 -1.88 8.72 -4.26
CA ARG A 96 -1.11 7.49 -4.03
C ARG A 96 -0.03 7.35 -5.10
N PRO A 97 1.23 7.07 -4.72
CA PRO A 97 2.25 6.68 -5.68
C PRO A 97 1.74 5.47 -6.48
N THR A 98 2.05 5.44 -7.77
CA THR A 98 1.74 4.25 -8.55
C THR A 98 2.79 3.19 -8.28
N TYR A 99 2.33 2.00 -7.91
CA TYR A 99 3.16 0.82 -7.75
C TYR A 99 2.82 -0.15 -8.87
N HIS A 100 3.77 -0.47 -9.74
CA HIS A 100 3.55 -1.44 -10.82
C HIS A 100 3.30 -2.84 -10.27
N MET A 101 4.08 -3.23 -9.25
CA MET A 101 3.93 -4.53 -8.60
C MET A 101 2.62 -4.62 -7.82
N ALA A 102 2.44 -3.75 -6.82
CA ALA A 102 1.27 -3.80 -5.95
C ALA A 102 -0.03 -3.41 -6.68
N GLY A 103 0.02 -2.31 -7.42
CA GLY A 103 -1.13 -1.71 -8.09
C GLY A 103 -1.60 -2.52 -9.29
N GLU A 104 -0.75 -2.65 -10.32
CA GLU A 104 -1.14 -3.17 -11.63
C GLU A 104 -1.10 -4.70 -11.71
N LEU A 105 0.00 -5.31 -11.27
CA LEU A 105 0.19 -6.75 -11.40
C LEU A 105 -0.63 -7.52 -10.37
N VAL A 106 -0.51 -7.13 -9.09
CA VAL A 106 -1.21 -7.78 -7.97
C VAL A 106 -2.67 -7.33 -7.85
N GLY A 107 -3.00 -6.10 -8.28
CA GLY A 107 -4.37 -5.60 -8.36
C GLY A 107 -4.84 -4.79 -7.15
N TYR A 108 -3.93 -4.31 -6.30
CA TYR A 108 -4.27 -3.39 -5.20
C TYR A 108 -4.70 -2.01 -5.71
N GLY A 109 -4.40 -1.63 -6.96
CA GLY A 109 -4.80 -0.35 -7.55
C GLY A 109 -6.32 -0.14 -7.62
N ASP A 110 -7.09 -1.23 -7.56
CA ASP A 110 -8.55 -1.21 -7.50
C ASP A 110 -9.12 -1.18 -6.07
N THR A 111 -8.26 -1.17 -5.04
CA THR A 111 -8.66 -1.15 -3.63
C THR A 111 -8.55 0.25 -3.05
N ILE A 112 -9.34 0.56 -2.02
CA ILE A 112 -9.35 1.87 -1.34
C ILE A 112 -7.95 2.30 -0.87
N VAL A 113 -7.04 1.35 -0.62
CA VAL A 113 -5.68 1.60 -0.15
C VAL A 113 -4.82 2.34 -1.18
N LEU A 114 -4.88 1.93 -2.46
CA LEU A 114 -4.07 2.49 -3.56
C LEU A 114 -4.89 3.24 -4.62
N LEU A 115 -6.21 3.38 -4.44
CA LEU A 115 -7.02 4.16 -5.35
C LEU A 115 -6.54 5.62 -5.38
N PRO A 116 -6.32 6.21 -6.58
CA PRO A 116 -5.89 7.59 -6.69
C PRO A 116 -7.00 8.55 -6.26
N ASN A 117 -6.61 9.78 -5.96
CA ASN A 117 -7.56 10.85 -5.63
C ASN A 117 -8.52 11.08 -6.80
N GLY A 118 -9.82 10.90 -6.54
CA GLY A 118 -10.83 11.05 -7.57
C GLY A 118 -12.23 10.63 -7.12
N ASN A 119 -13.17 10.61 -8.06
CA ASN A 119 -14.56 10.24 -7.81
C ASN A 119 -14.71 8.85 -7.21
N ARG A 120 -13.91 7.87 -7.68
CA ARG A 120 -13.97 6.49 -7.20
C ARG A 120 -13.55 6.37 -5.74
N LEU A 121 -12.48 7.03 -5.33
CA LEU A 121 -12.04 7.06 -3.93
C LEU A 121 -13.06 7.78 -3.04
N ARG A 122 -13.60 8.93 -3.49
CA ARG A 122 -14.65 9.66 -2.76
C ARG A 122 -15.91 8.81 -2.54
N ALA A 123 -16.39 8.15 -3.60
CA ALA A 123 -17.55 7.27 -3.51
C ALA A 123 -17.29 6.10 -2.55
N SER A 124 -16.12 5.46 -2.65
CA SER A 124 -15.75 4.34 -1.77
C SER A 124 -15.67 4.76 -0.30
N ARG A 125 -15.06 5.93 0.00
CA ARG A 125 -15.01 6.49 1.36
C ARG A 125 -16.40 6.83 1.89
N LYS A 126 -17.28 7.40 1.06
CA LYS A 126 -18.67 7.68 1.44
C LYS A 126 -19.41 6.41 1.85
N LEU A 127 -19.22 5.32 1.12
CA LEU A 127 -19.84 4.02 1.43
C LEU A 127 -19.33 3.47 2.77
N VAL A 128 -18.02 3.52 3.02
CA VAL A 128 -17.45 3.09 4.31
C VAL A 128 -17.94 3.98 5.46
N ALA A 129 -17.96 5.30 5.29
CA ALA A 129 -18.42 6.23 6.33
C ALA A 129 -19.90 6.02 6.68
N ASN A 130 -20.73 5.72 5.68
CA ASN A 130 -22.15 5.40 5.89
C ASN A 130 -22.38 4.09 6.66
N ALA A 131 -21.40 3.19 6.70
CA ALA A 131 -21.45 1.97 7.51
C ALA A 131 -20.90 2.16 8.93
N LEU A 132 -20.24 3.29 9.20
CA LEU A 132 -19.60 3.60 10.48
C LEU A 132 -20.21 4.87 11.09
N THR A 133 -21.53 4.89 11.23
CA THR A 133 -22.24 6.09 11.70
C THR A 133 -22.35 6.11 13.22
N LYS A 134 -22.59 7.30 13.79
CA LYS A 134 -22.88 7.46 15.22
C LYS A 134 -24.10 6.65 15.66
N ARG A 135 -25.07 6.40 14.77
CA ARG A 135 -26.24 5.57 15.06
C ARG A 135 -25.86 4.13 15.43
N ASP A 136 -24.79 3.62 14.81
CA ASP A 136 -24.34 2.24 15.00
C ASP A 136 -23.35 2.10 16.17
N SER A 137 -23.03 3.20 16.86
CA SER A 137 -22.03 3.24 17.93
C SER A 137 -22.26 2.22 19.04
N ALA A 138 -23.51 2.03 19.48
CA ALA A 138 -23.84 1.04 20.50
C ALA A 138 -23.60 -0.40 20.02
N VAL A 139 -23.95 -0.70 18.75
CA VAL A 139 -23.74 -2.02 18.14
C VAL A 139 -22.24 -2.27 17.97
N LEU A 140 -21.50 -1.27 17.47
CA LEU A 140 -20.06 -1.35 17.32
C LEU A 140 -19.37 -1.54 18.67
N ALA A 141 -19.80 -0.82 19.71
CA ALA A 141 -19.26 -0.98 21.07
C ALA A 141 -19.44 -2.41 21.58
N GLY A 142 -20.62 -3.01 21.41
CA GLY A 142 -20.85 -4.40 21.80
C GLY A 142 -19.98 -5.40 21.02
N ILE A 143 -19.75 -5.17 19.72
CA ILE A 143 -18.81 -5.98 18.92
C ILE A 143 -17.39 -5.87 19.49
N TYR A 144 -16.92 -4.65 19.74
CA TYR A 144 -15.58 -4.46 20.29
C TYR A 144 -15.43 -5.07 21.68
N GLU A 145 -16.43 -4.95 22.55
CA GLU A 145 -16.42 -5.54 23.89
C GLU A 145 -16.28 -7.06 23.84
N ASP A 146 -17.09 -7.74 23.02
CA ASP A 146 -16.97 -9.19 22.78
C ASP A 146 -15.57 -9.57 22.30
N LYS A 147 -15.01 -8.84 21.31
CA LYS A 147 -13.67 -9.16 20.80
C LYS A 147 -12.56 -8.89 21.79
N VAL A 148 -12.67 -7.82 22.58
CA VAL A 148 -11.68 -7.50 23.62
C VAL A 148 -11.72 -8.54 24.74
N LEU A 149 -12.89 -9.00 25.17
CA LEU A 149 -12.99 -10.07 26.18
C LEU A 149 -12.33 -11.37 25.69
N ASN A 150 -12.59 -11.76 24.44
CA ASN A 150 -11.94 -12.91 23.80
C ASN A 150 -10.41 -12.73 23.69
N PHE A 151 -9.95 -11.52 23.36
CA PHE A 151 -8.53 -11.18 23.32
C PHE A 151 -7.87 -11.30 24.70
N LEU A 152 -8.49 -10.74 25.74
CA LEU A 152 -7.97 -10.79 27.11
C LEU A 152 -7.89 -12.23 27.62
N SER A 153 -8.91 -13.06 27.36
CA SER A 153 -8.89 -14.48 27.73
C SER A 153 -7.70 -15.22 27.10
N ARG A 154 -7.48 -15.04 25.78
CA ARG A 154 -6.36 -15.67 25.08
C ARG A 154 -5.01 -15.16 25.57
N LEU A 155 -4.93 -13.87 25.88
CA LEU A 155 -3.71 -13.24 26.38
C LEU A 155 -3.30 -13.80 27.75
N LEU A 156 -4.27 -14.12 28.60
CA LEU A 156 -4.01 -14.77 29.90
C LEU A 156 -3.44 -16.19 29.72
N GLU A 157 -3.90 -16.93 28.71
CA GLU A 157 -3.42 -18.30 28.43
C GLU A 157 -2.03 -18.30 27.78
N THR A 158 -1.81 -17.43 26.80
CA THR A 158 -0.59 -17.40 25.96
C THR A 158 -0.04 -15.97 25.82
N PRO A 159 0.50 -15.37 26.89
CA PRO A 159 0.93 -13.96 26.90
C PRO A 159 2.09 -13.66 25.94
N LYS A 160 2.89 -14.68 25.60
CA LYS A 160 4.01 -14.56 24.66
C LYS A 160 3.55 -14.31 23.21
N GLU A 161 2.31 -14.64 22.88
CA GLU A 161 1.73 -14.52 21.53
C GLU A 161 0.95 -13.21 21.33
N PHE A 162 1.29 -12.17 22.11
CA PHE A 162 0.59 -10.87 22.13
C PHE A 162 0.29 -10.27 20.75
N SER A 163 1.27 -10.29 19.83
CA SER A 163 1.09 -9.74 18.48
C SER A 163 0.02 -10.50 17.68
N GLU A 164 -0.02 -11.83 17.81
CA GLU A 164 -0.99 -12.66 17.11
C GLU A 164 -2.40 -12.45 17.65
N HIS A 165 -2.53 -12.27 18.95
CA HIS A 165 -3.80 -11.96 19.62
C HIS A 165 -4.35 -10.60 19.18
N ILE A 166 -3.49 -9.58 19.04
CA ILE A 166 -3.91 -8.27 18.50
C ILE A 166 -4.36 -8.40 17.04
N GLN A 167 -3.60 -9.12 16.21
CA GLN A 167 -4.00 -9.32 14.81
C GLN A 167 -5.35 -10.02 14.71
N LEU A 168 -5.61 -11.01 15.56
CA LEU A 168 -6.89 -11.71 15.63
C LEU A 168 -8.02 -10.75 16.09
N LEU A 169 -7.79 -9.95 17.12
CA LEU A 169 -8.74 -8.94 17.60
C LEU A 169 -9.16 -7.99 16.46
N VAL A 170 -8.18 -7.39 15.78
CA VAL A 170 -8.45 -6.43 14.69
C VAL A 170 -9.17 -7.12 13.54
N ALA A 171 -8.64 -8.25 13.06
CA ALA A 171 -9.21 -8.95 11.91
C ALA A 171 -10.65 -9.45 12.19
N SER A 172 -10.90 -10.00 13.38
CA SER A 172 -12.23 -10.48 13.77
C SER A 172 -13.25 -9.33 13.91
N ALA A 173 -12.85 -8.20 14.49
CA ALA A 173 -13.70 -7.02 14.55
C ALA A 173 -14.01 -6.48 13.15
N VAL A 174 -13.01 -6.33 12.28
CA VAL A 174 -13.20 -5.86 10.91
C VAL A 174 -14.12 -6.80 10.14
N LEU A 175 -13.91 -8.11 10.17
CA LEU A 175 -14.75 -9.09 9.47
C LEU A 175 -16.19 -9.12 10.00
N GLN A 176 -16.39 -8.94 11.30
CA GLN A 176 -17.73 -8.85 11.87
C GLN A 176 -18.45 -7.55 11.47
N ILE A 177 -17.76 -6.41 11.52
CA ILE A 177 -18.33 -5.11 11.13
C ILE A 177 -18.64 -5.07 9.63
N SER A 178 -17.72 -5.57 8.81
CA SER A 178 -17.83 -5.47 7.35
C SER A 178 -18.69 -6.56 6.71
N HIS A 179 -18.65 -7.79 7.21
CA HIS A 179 -19.30 -8.93 6.56
C HIS A 179 -20.29 -9.65 7.48
N GLY A 180 -20.47 -9.20 8.73
CA GLY A 180 -21.23 -9.95 9.73
C GLY A 180 -20.59 -11.31 10.05
N TYR A 181 -19.32 -11.50 9.70
CA TYR A 181 -18.63 -12.78 9.83
C TYR A 181 -17.96 -12.90 11.19
N ASN A 182 -18.35 -13.92 11.96
CA ASN A 182 -17.73 -14.20 13.25
C ASN A 182 -16.57 -15.20 13.08
N VAL A 183 -15.34 -14.75 13.32
CA VAL A 183 -14.13 -15.57 13.24
C VAL A 183 -14.16 -16.60 14.36
N ARG A 184 -14.08 -17.89 14.00
CA ARG A 184 -14.23 -18.99 14.97
C ARG A 184 -12.95 -19.33 15.72
N ASN A 185 -11.81 -19.28 15.04
CA ASN A 185 -10.52 -19.66 15.60
C ASN A 185 -9.34 -19.02 14.83
N VAL A 186 -8.12 -19.23 15.30
CA VAL A 186 -6.88 -18.68 14.72
C VAL A 186 -6.58 -19.26 13.32
N ASN A 187 -7.15 -20.41 12.98
CA ASN A 187 -6.98 -21.09 11.69
C ASN A 187 -8.12 -20.79 10.71
N ASP A 188 -8.98 -19.82 11.01
CA ASP A 188 -10.06 -19.40 10.12
C ASP A 188 -9.52 -18.93 8.76
N ASP A 189 -10.14 -19.40 7.67
CA ASP A 189 -9.67 -19.12 6.33
C ASP A 189 -9.64 -17.62 6.00
N PHE A 190 -10.61 -16.84 6.48
CA PHE A 190 -10.62 -15.39 6.27
C PHE A 190 -9.44 -14.72 7.00
N LEU A 191 -9.15 -15.15 8.22
CA LEU A 191 -8.03 -14.63 8.99
C LEU A 191 -6.69 -14.98 8.33
N ARG A 192 -6.52 -16.23 7.90
CA ARG A 192 -5.31 -16.70 7.21
C ARG A 192 -5.07 -15.93 5.92
N ILE A 193 -6.10 -15.72 5.12
CA ILE A 193 -5.99 -14.94 3.89
C ILE A 193 -5.73 -13.45 4.17
N ALA A 194 -6.36 -12.86 5.19
CA ALA A 194 -6.09 -11.47 5.57
C ALA A 194 -4.63 -11.25 6.01
N ARG A 195 -4.09 -12.15 6.85
CA ARG A 195 -2.67 -12.13 7.26
C ARG A 195 -1.74 -12.26 6.04
N ARG A 196 -2.04 -13.22 5.17
CA ARG A 196 -1.28 -13.44 3.93
C ARG A 196 -1.31 -12.20 3.05
N ALA A 197 -2.47 -11.59 2.85
CA ALA A 197 -2.61 -10.40 2.02
C ALA A 197 -1.87 -9.19 2.60
N ASN A 198 -1.89 -8.98 3.92
CA ASN A 198 -1.08 -7.92 4.53
C ASN A 198 0.41 -8.16 4.31
N HIS A 199 0.89 -9.38 4.51
CA HIS A 199 2.28 -9.72 4.24
C HIS A 199 2.67 -9.52 2.77
N GLU A 200 1.85 -10.03 1.84
CA GLU A 200 2.06 -9.86 0.40
C GLU A 200 2.01 -8.38 -0.02
N TYR A 201 1.11 -7.60 0.56
CA TYR A 201 1.01 -6.15 0.33
C TYR A 201 2.29 -5.43 0.76
N HIS A 202 2.75 -5.65 2.00
CA HIS A 202 3.98 -5.02 2.51
C HIS A 202 5.20 -5.35 1.63
N MET A 203 5.33 -6.61 1.19
CA MET A 203 6.39 -7.01 0.27
C MET A 203 6.23 -6.39 -1.12
N SER A 204 5.00 -6.15 -1.58
CA SER A 204 4.73 -5.59 -2.92
C SER A 204 5.04 -4.10 -3.05
N ILE A 205 4.98 -3.33 -1.95
CA ILE A 205 5.28 -1.88 -1.92
C ILE A 205 6.68 -1.56 -1.39
N ALA A 206 7.46 -2.59 -1.03
CA ALA A 206 8.80 -2.41 -0.47
C ALA A 206 9.71 -1.64 -1.46
N PRO A 207 10.30 -0.50 -1.05
CA PRO A 207 11.17 0.29 -1.91
C PRO A 207 12.33 -0.56 -2.44
N GLY A 208 12.58 -0.49 -3.75
CA GLY A 208 13.71 -1.21 -4.38
C GLY A 208 13.57 -2.73 -4.48
N ALA A 209 12.49 -3.32 -4.00
CA ALA A 209 12.30 -4.78 -4.06
C ALA A 209 12.02 -5.28 -5.48
N TRP A 210 11.55 -4.42 -6.38
CA TRP A 210 11.12 -4.79 -7.72
C TRP A 210 11.72 -3.88 -8.78
N LEU A 211 12.48 -4.46 -9.71
CA LEU A 211 13.02 -3.75 -10.88
C LEU A 211 11.94 -3.13 -11.76
N VAL A 212 10.71 -3.66 -11.69
CA VAL A 212 9.55 -3.13 -12.41
C VAL A 212 9.20 -1.70 -11.97
N GLU A 213 9.56 -1.30 -10.76
CA GLU A 213 9.33 0.06 -10.26
C GLU A 213 10.36 1.07 -10.79
N LEU A 214 11.44 0.60 -11.44
CA LEU A 214 12.42 1.46 -12.12
C LEU A 214 11.97 1.85 -13.52
N ILE A 215 10.91 1.22 -14.05
CA ILE A 215 10.38 1.51 -15.37
C ILE A 215 9.73 2.91 -15.28
N PRO A 216 10.17 3.88 -16.10
CA PRO A 216 9.60 5.20 -16.08
C PRO A 216 8.12 5.12 -16.45
N GLN A 217 7.28 5.66 -15.57
CA GLN A 217 5.84 5.67 -15.76
C GLN A 217 5.50 6.58 -16.95
N SER A 218 5.11 6.01 -18.10
CA SER A 218 4.66 6.80 -19.24
C SER A 218 3.19 7.19 -19.03
N ASP A 219 2.97 8.47 -18.74
CA ASP A 219 1.72 9.23 -18.83
C ASP A 219 0.47 8.61 -18.18
N GLY A 220 0.24 9.00 -16.91
CA GLY A 220 -1.04 9.44 -16.30
C GLY A 220 -2.31 8.57 -16.35
N TYR A 221 -2.42 7.57 -17.22
CA TYR A 221 -3.60 6.73 -17.41
C TYR A 221 -3.28 5.35 -18.03
N GLY A 222 -2.01 5.07 -18.31
CA GLY A 222 -1.57 3.85 -18.96
C GLY A 222 -1.26 2.74 -17.97
N ARG A 223 -2.11 1.70 -17.93
CA ARG A 223 -1.76 0.36 -17.48
C ARG A 223 -0.46 -0.03 -18.18
N ASP A 224 0.64 -0.05 -17.45
CA ASP A 224 1.95 0.10 -18.05
C ASP A 224 2.23 -1.05 -19.03
N LEU A 225 2.34 -0.65 -20.29
CA LEU A 225 2.40 -1.53 -21.44
C LEU A 225 3.68 -2.37 -21.34
N ALA A 226 4.79 -1.74 -20.93
CA ALA A 226 6.10 -2.37 -20.78
C ALA A 226 6.09 -3.53 -19.79
N VAL A 227 5.46 -3.36 -18.62
CA VAL A 227 5.37 -4.40 -17.58
C VAL A 227 4.60 -5.62 -18.08
N ARG A 228 3.54 -5.40 -18.87
CA ARG A 228 2.71 -6.47 -19.44
C ARG A 228 3.47 -7.27 -20.52
N TYR A 229 4.32 -6.63 -21.31
CA TYR A 229 5.01 -7.25 -22.45
C TYR A 229 6.36 -7.92 -22.14
N ILE A 230 6.96 -7.77 -20.94
CA ILE A 230 8.18 -8.51 -20.58
C ILE A 230 7.92 -10.03 -20.62
N PRO A 231 8.53 -10.82 -21.52
CA PRO A 231 8.25 -12.25 -21.56
C PRO A 231 8.68 -12.97 -20.27
N ASP A 232 7.96 -14.03 -19.88
CA ASP A 232 8.25 -14.80 -18.66
C ASP A 232 9.65 -15.48 -18.69
N TRP A 233 10.28 -15.60 -19.86
CA TRP A 233 11.62 -16.17 -20.05
C TRP A 233 12.77 -15.18 -19.78
N VAL A 234 12.49 -13.88 -19.64
CA VAL A 234 13.54 -12.87 -19.40
C VAL A 234 14.15 -13.06 -18.01
N PRO A 235 15.49 -13.10 -17.86
CA PRO A 235 16.15 -13.14 -16.56
C PRO A 235 15.65 -12.01 -15.64
N GLY A 236 15.15 -12.37 -14.46
CA GLY A 236 14.54 -11.42 -13.52
C GLY A 236 13.02 -11.30 -13.60
N ALA A 237 12.34 -11.87 -14.61
CA ALA A 237 10.86 -11.86 -14.74
C ALA A 237 10.12 -12.74 -13.71
N GLY A 238 10.83 -13.35 -12.76
CA GLY A 238 10.24 -14.18 -11.70
C GLY A 238 9.21 -13.45 -10.82
N PHE A 239 9.25 -12.11 -10.78
CA PHE A 239 8.23 -11.30 -10.11
C PHE A 239 6.83 -11.51 -10.70
N LYS A 240 6.70 -11.80 -12.01
CA LYS A 240 5.40 -12.04 -12.65
C LYS A 240 4.68 -13.25 -12.06
N ARG A 241 5.40 -14.35 -11.83
CA ARG A 241 4.85 -15.55 -11.19
C ARG A 241 4.37 -15.24 -9.76
N LYS A 242 5.16 -14.47 -9.01
CA LYS A 242 4.82 -14.04 -7.65
C LYS A 242 3.58 -13.14 -7.66
N ALA A 243 3.52 -12.17 -8.57
CA ALA A 243 2.37 -11.29 -8.71
C ALA A 243 1.09 -12.05 -9.11
N ARG A 244 1.17 -13.02 -10.02
CA ARG A 244 0.02 -13.90 -10.37
C ARG A 244 -0.49 -14.68 -9.16
N ASN A 245 0.40 -15.16 -8.29
CA ASN A 245 -0.01 -15.85 -7.07
C ASN A 245 -0.66 -14.90 -6.05
N TRP A 246 -0.08 -13.71 -5.84
CA TRP A 246 -0.59 -12.70 -4.91
C TRP A 246 -1.92 -12.09 -5.39
N ARG A 247 -2.10 -11.96 -6.70
CA ARG A 247 -3.35 -11.53 -7.31
C ARG A 247 -4.52 -12.42 -6.92
N LYS A 248 -4.30 -13.74 -6.83
CA LYS A 248 -5.33 -14.69 -6.35
C LYS A 248 -5.76 -14.37 -4.92
N THR A 249 -4.83 -13.98 -4.05
CA THR A 249 -5.14 -13.56 -2.68
C THR A 249 -6.02 -12.31 -2.67
N VAL A 250 -5.68 -11.30 -3.48
CA VAL A 250 -6.46 -10.06 -3.60
C VAL A 250 -7.84 -10.30 -4.19
N GLU A 251 -7.94 -11.12 -5.24
CA GLU A 251 -9.22 -11.50 -5.85
C GLU A 251 -10.10 -12.28 -4.87
N TRP A 252 -9.50 -13.19 -4.09
CA TRP A 252 -10.21 -13.89 -3.03
C TRP A 252 -10.76 -12.93 -1.98
N LEU A 253 -9.95 -11.99 -1.48
CA LEU A 253 -10.38 -10.99 -0.50
C LEU A 253 -11.48 -10.08 -1.00
N LYS A 254 -11.50 -9.76 -2.30
CA LYS A 254 -12.54 -8.92 -2.90
C LYS A 254 -13.85 -9.68 -3.06
N ASN A 255 -13.78 -10.92 -3.54
CA ASN A 255 -14.94 -11.63 -4.04
C ASN A 255 -15.54 -12.57 -3.00
N VAL A 256 -14.73 -13.37 -2.30
CA VAL A 256 -15.24 -14.47 -1.46
C VAL A 256 -16.03 -13.98 -0.24
N PRO A 257 -15.57 -12.97 0.53
CA PRO A 257 -16.40 -12.41 1.59
C PRO A 257 -17.73 -11.88 1.07
N TYR A 258 -17.70 -11.12 -0.02
CA TYR A 258 -18.89 -10.54 -0.65
C TYR A 258 -19.87 -11.62 -1.12
N ASP A 259 -19.38 -12.62 -1.85
CA ASP A 259 -20.17 -13.69 -2.41
C ASP A 259 -20.76 -14.59 -1.32
N THR A 260 -19.99 -14.88 -0.26
CA THR A 260 -20.45 -15.68 0.89
C THR A 260 -21.66 -15.02 1.56
N VAL A 261 -21.58 -13.72 1.79
CA VAL A 261 -22.67 -12.97 2.42
C VAL A 261 -23.86 -12.85 1.45
N LYS A 262 -23.62 -12.61 0.16
CA LYS A 262 -24.67 -12.56 -0.86
C LYS A 262 -25.43 -13.89 -1.02
N MET A 263 -24.73 -15.02 -1.02
CA MET A 263 -25.33 -16.36 -1.13
C MET A 263 -26.03 -16.80 0.16
N GLY A 264 -25.56 -16.36 1.33
CA GLY A 264 -26.20 -16.60 2.63
C GLY A 264 -27.44 -15.74 2.90
N ALA A 265 -27.73 -14.75 2.06
CA ALA A 265 -28.81 -13.79 2.22
C ALA A 265 -30.27 -14.33 2.14
N PRO A 266 -30.61 -15.53 1.61
CA PRO A 266 -32.00 -15.98 1.65
C PRO A 266 -32.44 -16.60 3.00
N GLN A 267 -31.57 -16.77 4.01
CA GLN A 267 -31.94 -17.45 5.28
C GLN A 267 -31.71 -16.67 6.58
N ARG A 268 -31.06 -15.51 6.57
CA ARG A 268 -30.74 -14.73 7.80
C ARG A 268 -31.45 -13.37 7.87
N ALA A 269 -32.71 -13.30 7.47
CA ALA A 269 -33.53 -12.09 7.61
C ALA A 269 -33.87 -11.69 9.07
N SER A 270 -33.38 -12.42 10.08
CA SER A 270 -33.70 -12.20 11.50
C SER A 270 -32.52 -11.73 12.38
N GLN A 271 -31.33 -11.49 11.83
CA GLN A 271 -30.21 -10.93 12.60
C GLN A 271 -29.73 -9.64 11.92
N SER A 272 -29.88 -8.52 12.65
CA SER A 272 -29.41 -7.15 12.42
C SER A 272 -28.88 -6.80 11.02
N PRO A 273 -29.44 -5.79 10.33
CA PRO A 273 -29.04 -5.46 8.97
C PRO A 273 -27.57 -5.03 8.94
N SER A 274 -26.71 -5.87 8.35
CA SER A 274 -25.34 -5.52 8.05
C SER A 274 -25.36 -4.44 6.97
N HIS A 275 -25.06 -3.19 7.33
CA HIS A 275 -25.11 -2.03 6.43
C HIS A 275 -24.01 -2.02 5.34
N PHE A 276 -23.21 -3.08 5.23
CA PHE A 276 -22.10 -3.18 4.28
C PHE A 276 -22.50 -3.63 2.86
N PHE A 277 -23.77 -3.97 2.64
CA PHE A 277 -24.23 -4.39 1.31
C PHE A 277 -24.43 -3.19 0.38
N SER A 278 -23.38 -2.80 -0.33
CA SER A 278 -23.41 -2.47 -1.76
C SER A 278 -22.15 -1.72 -2.20
N VAL A 279 -21.04 -2.44 -2.35
CA VAL A 279 -20.07 -2.05 -3.39
C VAL A 279 -19.76 -3.30 -4.19
N PRO A 280 -20.39 -3.50 -5.36
CA PRO A 280 -19.85 -4.44 -6.31
C PRO A 280 -18.42 -3.99 -6.62
N CYS A 281 -17.43 -4.81 -6.30
CA CYS A 281 -16.06 -4.62 -6.78
C CYS A 281 -15.98 -4.70 -8.33
N ASN A 282 -17.11 -4.98 -8.99
CA ASN A 282 -17.24 -5.28 -10.40
C ASN A 282 -18.23 -4.38 -11.15
N THR A 283 -18.52 -3.16 -10.68
CA THR A 283 -19.22 -2.17 -11.52
C THR A 283 -18.25 -1.66 -12.60
N TYR A 284 -17.98 -2.52 -13.59
CA TYR A 284 -17.72 -2.08 -14.95
C TYR A 284 -18.95 -1.29 -15.38
N VAL A 285 -18.95 0.01 -15.10
CA VAL A 285 -19.74 0.94 -15.90
C VAL A 285 -19.08 0.92 -17.27
N ARG A 286 -19.53 0.01 -18.14
CA ARG A 286 -19.46 0.23 -19.59
C ARG A 286 -20.22 1.53 -19.81
N LEU A 287 -19.48 2.64 -19.86
CA LEU A 287 -20.00 3.83 -20.52
C LEU A 287 -20.24 3.41 -21.98
N PRO A 288 -21.48 3.46 -22.48
CA PRO A 288 -21.70 3.29 -23.90
C PRO A 288 -20.95 4.42 -24.61
N PHE A 289 -20.17 4.05 -25.61
CA PHE A 289 -19.63 4.97 -26.60
C PHE A 289 -20.75 5.86 -27.13
N LEU A 290 -20.66 7.16 -26.85
CA LEU A 290 -21.10 8.27 -27.69
C LEU A 290 -20.17 9.46 -27.40
#